data_AF-A0A9Q3EE56-F1
#
_entry.id   AF-A0A9Q3EE56-F1
#
_cell.length_a   1.000
_cell.length_b   1.000
_cell.length_c   1.000
_cell.angle_alpha   90.00
_cell.angle_beta   90.00
_cell.angle_gamma   90.00
#
_symmetry.space_group_name_H-M   'P 1'
#
loop_
_entity.id
_entity.type
_entity.pdbx_description
1 polymer ?
#
loop_
_entity_poly.entity_id
_entity_poly.type
_entity_poly.pdbx_seq_one_letter_code
_entity_poly.pdbx_strand_id
1 'polypeptide(L)'
;MGLNPSKAAKWIEPYFYNLTNQDSNYLLNSWNLFESQLFTLFGDPNEARKAEAELRSLRVNEGSHGFLYIDDFRSLVSRIGDWGERALIHHFRKGLPSRIVDQLASHHSRIDSLQELMDINLVLDTRYHERKNEKSHHQEKKPEASKSIFFHPQNSSSSSQKKK
;
A
#
# COMPACT_ATOMS: atom_id res chain seq x y z
N MET A 1 3.42 16.11 -8.39
CA MET A 1 4.05 17.02 -9.38
C MET A 1 3.37 18.39 -9.24
N GLY A 2 4.02 19.37 -8.61
CA GLY A 2 3.43 20.70 -8.38
C GLY A 2 4.16 21.75 -9.20
N LEU A 3 3.68 22.03 -10.41
CA LEU A 3 4.16 23.16 -11.20
C LEU A 3 3.83 24.45 -10.46
N ASN A 4 4.84 25.27 -10.14
CA ASN A 4 4.61 26.59 -9.55
C ASN A 4 4.21 27.55 -10.69
N PRO A 5 2.90 27.87 -10.87
CA PRO A 5 2.39 28.37 -12.14
C PRO A 5 3.00 29.71 -12.55
N SER A 6 3.47 30.50 -11.58
CA SER A 6 3.95 31.87 -11.82
C SER A 6 5.35 31.96 -12.42
N LYS A 7 6.24 30.99 -12.20
CA LYS A 7 7.61 31.00 -12.76
C LYS A 7 7.69 30.25 -14.09
N ALA A 8 7.03 29.11 -14.18
CA ALA A 8 6.98 28.33 -15.42
C ALA A 8 6.21 29.08 -16.52
N ALA A 9 5.09 29.74 -16.19
CA ALA A 9 4.36 30.56 -17.16
C ALA A 9 5.21 31.73 -17.68
N LYS A 10 5.91 32.45 -16.80
CA LYS A 10 6.82 33.55 -17.21
C LYS A 10 7.98 33.06 -18.06
N TRP A 11 8.46 31.84 -17.84
CA TRP A 11 9.54 31.26 -18.64
C TRP A 11 9.08 30.90 -20.07
N ILE A 12 7.88 30.36 -20.22
CA ILE A 12 7.38 29.94 -21.54
C ILE A 12 6.77 31.10 -22.35
N GLU A 13 6.30 32.16 -21.69
CA GLU A 13 5.62 33.31 -22.29
C GLU A 13 6.36 33.95 -23.49
N PRO A 14 7.69 34.19 -23.45
CA PRO A 14 8.41 34.77 -24.59
C PRO A 14 8.31 33.95 -25.87
N TYR A 15 8.16 32.63 -25.75
CA TYR A 15 8.07 31.72 -26.89
C TYR A 15 6.68 31.77 -27.57
N PHE A 16 5.68 32.38 -26.94
CA PHE A 16 4.36 32.57 -27.56
C PHE A 16 4.28 33.78 -28.49
N TYR A 17 5.22 34.73 -28.41
CA TYR A 17 5.21 35.89 -29.30
C TYR A 17 5.64 35.58 -30.74
N ASN A 18 6.25 34.41 -30.99
CA ASN A 18 6.74 34.02 -32.30
C ASN A 18 6.43 32.55 -32.63
N LEU A 19 5.14 32.20 -32.63
CA LEU A 19 4.65 30.85 -32.94
C LEU A 19 4.92 30.42 -34.40
N THR A 20 5.20 31.37 -35.31
CA THR A 20 5.53 31.09 -36.71
C THR A 20 7.03 30.92 -36.95
N ASN A 21 7.85 30.90 -35.89
CA ASN A 21 9.28 30.67 -36.02
C ASN A 21 9.55 29.27 -36.58
N GLN A 22 10.30 29.18 -37.69
CA GLN A 22 10.64 27.93 -38.36
C GLN A 22 12.00 27.34 -37.94
N ASP A 23 12.72 28.00 -37.03
CA ASP A 23 13.99 27.47 -36.51
C ASP A 23 13.77 26.12 -35.82
N SER A 24 14.54 25.11 -36.23
CA SER A 24 14.49 23.77 -35.63
C SER A 24 14.96 23.75 -34.18
N ASN A 25 15.76 24.75 -33.76
CA ASN A 25 16.20 24.93 -32.38
C ASN A 25 15.21 25.76 -31.55
N TYR A 26 14.07 26.16 -32.12
CA TYR A 26 13.05 26.87 -31.36
C TYR A 26 12.39 25.94 -30.35
N LEU A 27 12.24 26.41 -29.11
CA LEU A 27 11.77 25.60 -27.98
C LEU A 27 10.45 24.88 -28.27
N LEU A 28 9.49 25.54 -28.90
CA LEU A 28 8.17 25.00 -29.18
C LEU A 28 8.12 24.08 -30.41
N ASN A 29 9.19 24.03 -31.21
CA ASN A 29 9.29 23.18 -32.41
C ASN A 29 9.89 21.79 -32.11
N SER A 30 10.40 21.57 -30.89
CA SER A 30 11.02 20.31 -30.49
C SER A 30 10.59 19.89 -29.09
N TRP A 31 9.84 18.78 -29.01
CA TRP A 31 9.43 18.20 -27.73
C TRP A 31 10.63 17.89 -26.84
N ASN A 32 11.68 17.28 -27.40
CA ASN A 32 12.89 16.94 -26.65
C ASN A 32 13.58 18.18 -26.08
N LEU A 33 13.62 19.29 -26.85
CA LEU A 33 14.23 20.53 -26.40
C LEU A 33 13.40 21.17 -25.27
N PHE A 34 12.07 21.21 -25.45
CA PHE A 34 11.13 21.67 -24.44
C PHE A 34 11.25 20.88 -23.14
N GLU A 35 11.19 19.55 -23.23
CA GLU A 35 11.29 18.63 -22.10
C GLU A 35 12.63 18.80 -21.36
N SER A 36 13.75 18.85 -22.10
CA SER A 36 15.08 19.04 -21.50
C SER A 36 15.20 20.35 -20.73
N GLN A 37 14.73 21.47 -21.29
CA GLN A 37 14.79 22.77 -20.60
C GLN A 37 13.81 22.83 -19.43
N LEU A 38 12.62 22.25 -19.57
CA LEU A 38 11.63 22.17 -18.51
C LEU A 38 12.20 21.45 -17.29
N PHE A 39 12.79 20.27 -17.48
CA PHE A 39 13.41 19.52 -16.37
C PHE A 39 14.70 20.16 -15.87
N THR A 40 15.48 20.83 -16.72
CA THR A 40 16.69 21.55 -16.28
C THR A 40 16.36 22.73 -15.38
N LEU A 41 15.29 23.48 -15.69
CA LEU A 41 14.93 24.71 -14.96
C LEU A 41 13.99 24.45 -13.78
N PHE A 42 13.12 23.43 -13.88
CA PHE A 42 12.04 23.19 -12.91
C PHE A 42 12.05 21.78 -12.34
N GLY A 43 12.86 20.86 -12.84
CA GLY A 43 13.05 19.54 -12.26
C GLY A 43 13.89 19.60 -10.98
N ASP A 44 13.73 18.59 -10.12
CA ASP A 44 14.63 18.39 -8.98
C ASP A 44 15.81 17.51 -9.44
N PRO A 45 17.06 18.02 -9.45
CA PRO A 45 18.24 17.24 -9.85
C PRO A 45 18.48 16.01 -8.97
N ASN A 46 17.89 15.97 -7.77
CA ASN A 46 18.01 14.88 -6.83
C ASN A 46 16.76 13.98 -6.78
N GLU A 47 15.81 14.13 -7.71
CA GLU A 47 14.52 13.43 -7.64
C GLU A 47 14.69 11.91 -7.58
N ALA A 48 15.50 11.34 -8.47
CA ALA A 48 15.80 9.91 -8.47
C ALA A 48 16.41 9.47 -7.13
N ARG A 49 17.42 10.19 -6.63
CA ARG A 49 18.07 9.90 -5.34
C ARG A 49 17.12 9.98 -4.15
N LYS A 50 16.17 10.92 -4.17
CA LYS A 50 15.12 11.04 -3.15
C LYS A 50 14.15 9.87 -3.22
N ALA A 51 13.67 9.55 -4.42
CA ALA A 51 12.78 8.41 -4.65
C ALA A 51 13.44 7.08 -4.23
N GLU A 52 14.74 6.89 -4.49
CA GLU A 52 15.49 5.72 -4.02
C GLU A 52 15.60 5.65 -2.49
N ALA A 53 15.79 6.80 -1.83
CA ALA A 53 15.81 6.86 -0.37
C ALA A 53 14.44 6.53 0.23
N GLU A 54 13.38 7.12 -0.32
CA GLU A 54 11.99 6.84 0.03
C GLU A 54 11.65 5.35 -0.19
N LEU A 55 12.04 4.78 -1.33
CA LEU A 55 11.81 3.37 -1.67
C LEU A 55 12.53 2.41 -0.71
N ARG A 56 13.76 2.75 -0.29
CA ARG A 56 14.49 1.96 0.72
C ARG A 56 13.78 1.92 2.07
N SER A 57 13.10 3.00 2.43
CA SER A 57 12.32 3.12 3.67
C SER A 57 10.86 2.67 3.55
N LEU A 58 10.34 2.44 2.34
CA LEU A 58 8.93 2.09 2.12
C LEU A 58 8.59 0.74 2.78
N ARG A 59 7.65 0.75 3.74
CA ARG A 59 7.19 -0.44 4.47
C ARG A 59 5.67 -0.40 4.59
N VAL A 60 5.03 -1.57 4.52
CA VAL A 60 3.59 -1.71 4.82
C VAL A 60 3.41 -1.91 6.32
N ASN A 61 2.48 -1.17 6.92
CA ASN A 61 2.04 -1.44 8.29
C ASN A 61 1.18 -2.72 8.32
N GLU A 62 1.25 -3.51 9.39
CA GLU A 62 0.59 -4.82 9.44
C GLU A 62 -0.95 -4.80 9.25
N GLY A 63 -1.59 -3.66 9.52
CA GLY A 63 -3.03 -3.46 9.32
C GLY A 63 -3.43 -2.81 8.00
N SER A 64 -2.47 -2.36 7.19
CA SER A 64 -2.73 -1.65 5.93
C SER A 64 -2.99 -2.61 4.79
N HIS A 65 -3.79 -2.15 3.81
CA HIS A 65 -4.08 -2.88 2.59
C HIS A 65 -2.91 -2.86 1.61
N GLY A 66 -2.68 -4.01 0.96
CA GLY A 66 -1.57 -4.24 0.04
C GLY A 66 -1.59 -3.37 -1.21
N PHE A 67 -2.77 -2.93 -1.68
CA PHE A 67 -2.88 -2.07 -2.87
C PHE A 67 -2.26 -0.68 -2.66
N LEU A 68 -2.36 -0.12 -1.44
CA LEU A 68 -1.76 1.18 -1.11
C LEU A 68 -0.24 1.12 -1.26
N TYR A 69 0.37 0.03 -0.79
CA TYR A 69 1.79 -0.20 -0.95
C TYR A 69 2.22 -0.34 -2.41
N ILE A 70 1.43 -1.05 -3.22
CA ILE A 70 1.71 -1.21 -4.64
C ILE A 70 1.69 0.16 -5.35
N ASP A 71 0.72 1.01 -5.01
CA ASP A 71 0.61 2.36 -5.57
C ASP A 71 1.81 3.24 -5.20
N ASP A 72 2.15 3.31 -3.91
CA ASP A 72 3.34 4.03 -3.43
C ASP A 72 4.63 3.51 -4.08
N PHE A 73 4.77 2.19 -4.17
CA PHE A 73 5.93 1.55 -4.78
C PHE A 73 6.06 1.92 -6.26
N ARG A 74 4.98 1.81 -7.03
CA ARG A 74 4.98 2.15 -8.48
C ARG A 74 5.26 3.62 -8.71
N SER A 75 4.68 4.50 -7.89
CA SER A 75 4.95 5.93 -7.90
C SER A 75 6.45 6.22 -7.72
N LEU A 76 7.09 5.61 -6.73
CA LEU A 76 8.53 5.77 -6.49
C LEU A 76 9.38 5.21 -7.63
N VAL A 77 9.08 4.01 -8.12
CA VAL A 77 9.84 3.38 -9.21
C VAL A 77 9.79 4.21 -10.49
N SER A 78 8.65 4.84 -10.79
CA SER A 78 8.51 5.74 -11.95
C SER A 78 9.45 6.96 -11.90
N ARG A 79 9.88 7.36 -10.69
CA ARG A 79 10.79 8.49 -10.45
C ARG A 79 12.27 8.09 -10.47
N ILE A 80 12.56 6.80 -10.31
CA ILE A 80 13.93 6.24 -10.28
C ILE A 80 14.38 5.85 -11.70
N GLY A 81 13.51 5.18 -12.45
CA GLY A 81 13.78 4.80 -13.84
C GLY A 81 14.56 3.49 -13.99
N ASP A 82 15.89 3.56 -13.98
CA ASP A 82 16.83 2.57 -14.56
C ASP A 82 17.07 1.27 -13.76
N TRP A 83 16.22 0.96 -12.78
CA TRP A 83 16.38 -0.23 -11.96
C TRP A 83 15.91 -1.51 -12.69
N GLY A 84 16.78 -2.53 -12.68
CA GLY A 84 16.43 -3.84 -13.20
C GLY A 84 15.38 -4.57 -12.35
N GLU A 85 14.58 -5.43 -12.98
CA GLU A 85 13.47 -6.13 -12.33
C GLU A 85 13.87 -6.93 -11.09
N ARG A 86 15.05 -7.56 -11.09
CA ARG A 86 15.58 -8.28 -9.90
C ARG A 86 15.77 -7.36 -8.70
N ALA A 87 16.24 -6.13 -8.93
CA ALA A 87 16.39 -5.14 -7.87
C ALA A 87 15.01 -4.70 -7.37
N LEU A 88 14.06 -4.45 -8.28
CA LEU A 88 12.69 -4.09 -7.92
C LEU A 88 12.01 -5.17 -7.08
N ILE A 89 12.13 -6.45 -7.48
CA ILE A 89 11.63 -7.61 -6.70
C ILE A 89 12.25 -7.64 -5.30
N HIS A 90 13.58 -7.45 -5.20
CA HIS A 90 14.26 -7.43 -3.91
C HIS A 90 13.72 -6.32 -3.00
N HIS A 91 13.60 -5.11 -3.52
CA HIS A 91 13.10 -3.96 -2.77
C HIS A 91 11.63 -4.11 -2.38
N PHE A 92 10.79 -4.65 -3.27
CA PHE A 92 9.38 -4.92 -2.99
C PHE A 92 9.23 -5.90 -1.84
N ARG A 93 9.94 -7.05 -1.87
CA ARG A 93 9.91 -8.04 -0.79
C ARG A 93 10.32 -7.47 0.56
N LYS A 94 11.32 -6.57 0.56
CA LYS A 94 11.80 -5.90 1.78
C LYS A 94 10.76 -4.99 2.42
N GLY A 95 9.80 -4.52 1.64
CA GLY A 95 8.70 -3.65 2.06
C GLY A 95 7.50 -4.37 2.67
N LEU A 96 7.38 -5.67 2.41
CA LEU A 96 6.21 -6.45 2.76
C LEU A 96 6.08 -6.68 4.27
N PRO A 97 4.85 -6.76 4.79
CA PRO A 97 4.61 -7.08 6.18
C PRO A 97 4.92 -8.56 6.44
N SER A 98 5.30 -8.89 7.69
CA SER A 98 5.73 -10.24 8.08
C SER A 98 4.72 -11.31 7.72
N ARG A 99 3.42 -11.03 7.90
CA ARG A 99 2.32 -11.94 7.54
C ARG A 99 2.32 -12.36 6.07
N ILE A 100 2.70 -11.45 5.16
CA ILE A 100 2.77 -11.73 3.73
C ILE A 100 4.06 -12.47 3.41
N VAL A 101 5.17 -12.08 4.04
CA VAL A 101 6.47 -12.76 3.88
C VAL A 101 6.38 -14.23 4.30
N ASP A 102 5.72 -14.53 5.41
CA ASP A 102 5.52 -15.90 5.90
C ASP A 102 4.67 -16.75 4.94
N GLN A 103 3.62 -16.16 4.37
CA GLN A 103 2.79 -16.81 3.36
C GLN A 103 3.53 -17.01 2.04
N LEU A 104 4.36 -16.05 1.64
CA LEU A 104 5.25 -16.16 0.48
C LEU A 104 6.32 -17.24 0.69
N ALA A 105 6.82 -17.44 1.90
CA ALA A 105 7.77 -18.51 2.21
C ALA A 105 7.16 -19.91 2.03
N SER A 106 5.83 -20.01 2.19
CA SER A 106 5.06 -21.24 1.94
C SER A 106 4.67 -21.41 0.46
N HIS A 107 4.97 -20.43 -0.39
CA HIS A 107 4.68 -20.46 -1.82
C HIS A 107 5.70 -21.33 -2.56
N HIS A 108 5.24 -22.39 -3.22
CA HIS A 108 6.12 -23.41 -3.80
C HIS A 108 6.68 -23.03 -5.18
N SER A 109 6.04 -22.10 -5.90
CA SER A 109 6.56 -21.62 -7.18
C SER A 109 7.46 -20.41 -7.00
N ARG A 110 8.51 -20.39 -7.82
CA ARG A 110 9.43 -19.27 -7.95
C ARG A 110 8.69 -18.08 -8.58
N ILE A 111 8.82 -16.92 -7.96
CA ILE A 111 8.26 -15.66 -8.47
C ILE A 111 9.35 -14.98 -9.29
N ASP A 112 9.14 -14.90 -10.60
CA ASP A 112 10.16 -14.43 -11.55
C ASP A 112 9.89 -13.05 -12.13
N SER A 113 8.71 -12.47 -11.86
CA SER A 113 8.37 -11.10 -12.26
C SER A 113 7.91 -10.24 -11.08
N LEU A 114 8.10 -8.94 -11.20
CA LEU A 114 7.58 -7.98 -10.23
C LEU A 114 6.04 -7.98 -10.23
N GLN A 115 5.43 -8.13 -11.41
CA GLN A 115 3.97 -8.13 -11.54
C GLN A 115 3.34 -9.33 -10.82
N GLU A 116 3.91 -10.53 -11.01
CA GLU A 116 3.45 -11.73 -10.29
C GLU A 116 3.56 -11.56 -8.77
N LEU A 117 4.65 -10.94 -8.28
CA LEU A 117 4.80 -10.65 -6.85
C LEU A 117 3.72 -9.70 -6.33
N MET A 118 3.38 -8.66 -7.10
CA MET A 118 2.31 -7.71 -6.75
C MET A 118 0.94 -8.40 -6.71
N ASP A 119 0.65 -9.27 -7.68
CA ASP A 119 -0.62 -9.99 -7.77
C ASP A 119 -0.78 -10.96 -6.60
N ILE A 120 0.28 -11.73 -6.26
CA ILE A 120 0.28 -12.62 -5.10
C ILE A 120 0.08 -11.82 -3.80
N ASN A 121 0.79 -10.70 -3.65
CA ASN A 121 0.63 -9.81 -2.48
C ASN A 121 -0.82 -9.37 -2.30
N LEU A 122 -1.50 -8.97 -3.39
CA LEU A 122 -2.90 -8.55 -3.32
C LEU A 122 -3.83 -9.70 -2.89
N VAL A 123 -3.66 -10.89 -3.48
CA VAL A 123 -4.46 -12.08 -3.12
C VAL A 123 -4.29 -12.46 -1.66
N LEU A 124 -3.06 -12.49 -1.17
CA LEU A 124 -2.74 -12.82 0.22
C LEU A 124 -3.29 -11.76 1.19
N ASP A 125 -3.20 -10.49 0.82
CA ASP A 125 -3.73 -9.38 1.60
C ASP A 125 -5.25 -9.44 1.72
N THR A 126 -5.97 -9.62 0.61
CA THR A 126 -7.44 -9.77 0.60
C THR A 126 -7.88 -10.90 1.53
N ARG A 127 -7.27 -12.10 1.40
CA ARG A 127 -7.58 -13.26 2.25
C ARG A 127 -7.34 -12.99 3.73
N TYR A 128 -6.28 -12.25 4.05
CA TYR A 128 -5.97 -11.87 5.43
C TYR A 128 -7.06 -10.97 6.01
N HIS A 129 -7.50 -9.95 5.27
CA HIS A 129 -8.55 -9.04 5.71
C HIS A 129 -9.91 -9.74 5.84
N GLU A 130 -10.26 -10.63 4.91
CA GLU A 130 -11.47 -11.48 5.00
C GLU A 130 -11.46 -12.31 6.29
N ARG A 131 -10.38 -13.06 6.54
CA ARG A 131 -10.23 -13.89 7.75
C ARG A 131 -10.24 -13.06 9.03
N LYS A 132 -9.69 -11.85 9.01
CA LYS A 132 -9.72 -10.92 10.14
C LYS A 132 -11.16 -10.48 10.44
N ASN A 133 -11.93 -10.13 9.42
CA ASN A 133 -13.33 -9.73 9.55
C ASN A 133 -14.21 -10.87 10.06
N GLU A 134 -14.00 -12.10 9.57
CA GLU A 134 -14.71 -13.29 10.06
C GLU A 134 -14.49 -13.53 11.55
N LYS A 135 -13.24 -13.41 12.02
CA LYS A 135 -12.89 -13.61 13.44
C LYS A 135 -13.51 -12.55 14.33
N SER A 136 -13.55 -11.29 13.89
CA SER A 136 -14.22 -10.21 14.63
C SER A 136 -15.71 -10.51 14.80
N HIS A 137 -16.39 -10.92 13.73
CA HIS A 137 -17.82 -11.27 13.79
C HIS A 137 -18.13 -12.51 14.64
N HIS A 138 -17.21 -13.48 14.75
CA HIS A 138 -17.39 -14.63 15.64
C HIS A 138 -17.17 -14.29 17.12
N GLN A 139 -16.35 -13.28 17.43
CA GLN A 139 -16.14 -12.84 18.81
C GLN A 139 -17.32 -12.04 19.37
N GLU A 140 -18.02 -11.26 18.55
CA GLU A 140 -19.25 -10.55 18.93
C GLU A 140 -20.43 -11.49 19.23
N LYS A 141 -20.40 -12.74 18.74
CA LYS A 141 -21.46 -13.74 18.91
C LYS A 141 -21.22 -14.73 20.07
N LYS A 142 -20.38 -14.41 21.06
CA LYS A 142 -20.34 -15.22 22.29
C LYS A 142 -21.63 -14.99 23.11
N PRO A 143 -22.38 -16.04 23.48
CA PRO A 143 -23.58 -15.88 24.29
C PRO A 143 -23.18 -15.47 25.70
N GLU A 144 -23.79 -14.38 26.17
CA GLU A 144 -23.77 -13.91 27.55
C GLU A 144 -24.19 -15.08 28.46
N ALA A 145 -23.31 -15.44 29.40
CA ALA A 145 -23.48 -16.59 30.27
C ALA A 145 -24.86 -16.53 30.95
N SER A 146 -25.70 -17.52 30.66
CA SER A 146 -26.97 -17.72 31.31
C SER A 146 -26.74 -17.81 32.82
N LYS A 147 -27.22 -16.82 33.58
CA LYS A 147 -27.31 -16.89 35.04
C LYS A 147 -28.04 -18.18 35.39
N SER A 148 -27.32 -19.15 35.94
CA SER A 148 -27.89 -20.38 36.48
C SER A 148 -28.86 -20.00 37.60
N ILE A 149 -30.16 -20.08 37.31
CA ILE A 149 -31.21 -20.04 38.32
C ILE A 149 -31.03 -21.30 39.17
N PHE A 150 -30.51 -21.13 40.37
CA PHE A 150 -30.52 -22.18 41.40
C PHE A 150 -31.99 -22.54 41.69
N PHE A 151 -32.45 -23.66 41.15
CA PHE A 151 -33.67 -24.32 41.59
C PHE A 151 -33.41 -24.91 42.98
N HIS A 152 -34.11 -24.39 43.99
CA HIS A 152 -34.18 -24.99 45.32
C HIS A 152 -35.35 -26.00 45.31
N PRO A 153 -35.12 -27.31 45.49
CA PRO A 153 -36.23 -28.24 45.62
C PRO A 153 -36.73 -28.21 47.07
N GLN A 154 -37.99 -27.85 47.23
CA GLN A 154 -38.73 -28.16 48.45
C GLN A 154 -38.88 -29.67 48.55
N ASN A 155 -38.43 -30.27 49.65
CA ASN A 155 -38.80 -31.63 50.01
C ASN A 155 -39.53 -31.61 51.35
N SER A 156 -40.84 -31.79 51.27
CA SER A 156 -41.70 -32.09 52.40
C SER A 156 -41.82 -33.61 52.52
N SER A 157 -41.32 -34.15 53.63
CA SER A 157 -41.66 -35.52 54.06
C SER A 157 -41.92 -35.53 55.56
N SER A 158 -43.18 -35.79 55.88
CA SER A 158 -43.75 -36.09 57.19
C SER A 158 -43.24 -37.43 57.73
N SER A 159 -42.91 -37.51 59.03
CA SER A 159 -43.52 -38.48 59.96
C SER A 159 -42.99 -38.37 61.42
N SER A 160 -43.91 -38.01 62.30
CA SER A 160 -44.27 -38.60 63.61
C SER A 160 -43.26 -39.06 64.68
N GLN A 161 -43.48 -38.50 65.89
CA GLN A 161 -43.31 -39.02 67.27
C GLN A 161 -41.87 -39.15 67.80
N LYS A 162 -41.51 -38.76 69.04
CA LYS A 162 -42.17 -39.01 70.34
C LYS A 162 -41.49 -38.24 71.51
N LYS A 163 -42.24 -38.03 72.60
CA LYS A 163 -41.87 -37.67 74.01
C LYS A 163 -41.48 -36.19 74.24
N LYS A 164 -42.07 -35.47 75.20
CA LYS A 164 -42.52 -35.83 76.55
C LYS A 164 -43.93 -35.31 76.86
#